data_AF-A0A7W0XXU6-F1
#
_entry.id   AF-A0A7W0XXU6-F1
#
_cell.length_a   1.000
_cell.length_b   1.000
_cell.length_c   1.000
_cell.angle_alpha   90.00
_cell.angle_beta   90.00
_cell.angle_gamma   90.00
#
_symmetry.space_group_name_H-M   'P 1'
#
loop_
_entity.id
_entity.type
_entity.pdbx_description
1 polymer ?
#
loop_
_entity_poly.entity_id
_entity_poly.type
_entity_poly.pdbx_seq_one_letter_code
_entity_poly.pdbx_strand_id
1 'polypeptide(L)'
;MVTKLGVVTSEKPRQPALDRQVAMNLAAAEYDRVASLLDALTPSQWALPTDCPGWDVRAVAGHILGMAQMVASVPEMVRQQVGSQRAAKKNGAATIDALTALQVTKNAGLSTTEIVEQMRVVGPKAARSRRRTPGMIRNRKIPEIQDTGSVEEWWTFGY
;
A
#
# COMPACT_ATOMS: atom_id res chain seq x y z
N MET A 1 34.89 21.60 -0.62
CA MET A 1 33.80 22.00 0.31
C MET A 1 32.51 21.43 -0.26
N VAL A 2 32.03 20.29 0.25
CA VAL A 2 30.78 19.68 -0.23
C VAL A 2 29.63 20.39 0.46
N THR A 3 28.86 21.17 -0.30
CA THR A 3 27.62 21.77 0.18
C THR A 3 26.65 20.63 0.51
N LYS A 4 26.49 20.30 1.80
CA LYS A 4 25.34 19.50 2.25
C LYS A 4 24.10 20.35 2.01
N LEU A 5 23.42 20.12 0.90
CA LEU A 5 22.06 20.60 0.71
C LEU A 5 21.22 19.90 1.78
N GLY A 6 20.86 20.62 2.83
CA GLY A 6 19.94 20.12 3.84
C GLY A 6 18.60 19.85 3.17
N VAL A 7 18.06 18.64 3.35
CA VAL A 7 16.71 18.34 2.86
C VAL A 7 15.73 19.00 3.83
N VAL A 8 14.86 19.86 3.32
CA VAL A 8 13.90 20.64 4.12
C VAL A 8 12.48 20.19 3.77
N THR A 9 11.67 19.92 4.79
CA THR A 9 10.23 19.65 4.67
C THR A 9 9.53 20.81 3.95
N SER A 10 8.80 20.52 2.88
CA SER A 10 7.98 21.51 2.17
C SER A 10 6.52 21.37 2.58
N GLU A 11 5.85 22.49 2.93
CA GLU A 11 4.40 22.49 3.21
C GLU A 11 3.53 22.21 1.97
N LYS A 12 4.10 22.39 0.77
CA LYS A 12 3.43 22.15 -0.51
C LYS A 12 3.31 20.64 -0.73
N PRO A 13 2.09 20.12 -0.96
CA PRO A 13 1.91 18.69 -1.13
C PRO A 13 2.50 18.22 -2.47
N ARG A 14 3.23 17.10 -2.43
CA ARG A 14 3.68 16.33 -3.59
C ARG A 14 2.50 16.01 -4.50
N GLN A 15 2.71 16.25 -5.80
CA GLN A 15 1.77 15.98 -6.87
C GLN A 15 2.33 14.87 -7.77
N PRO A 16 1.47 14.13 -8.50
CA PRO A 16 1.93 13.15 -9.47
C PRO A 16 2.90 13.77 -10.48
N ALA A 17 4.06 13.14 -10.67
CA ALA A 17 5.03 13.52 -11.69
C ALA A 17 4.72 12.93 -13.07
N LEU A 18 3.91 11.86 -13.11
CA LEU A 18 3.54 11.15 -14.33
C LEU A 18 2.20 11.64 -14.87
N ASP A 19 2.07 11.57 -16.20
CA ASP A 19 0.75 11.67 -16.82
C ASP A 19 -0.20 10.61 -16.23
N ARG A 20 -1.46 11.00 -16.07
CA ARG A 20 -2.46 10.18 -15.41
C ARG A 20 -2.73 8.88 -16.16
N GLN A 21 -2.81 8.91 -17.48
CA GLN A 21 -3.06 7.70 -18.26
C GLN A 21 -1.87 6.75 -18.16
N VAL A 22 -0.65 7.29 -18.20
CA VAL A 22 0.59 6.53 -17.97
C VAL A 22 0.59 5.90 -16.58
N ALA A 23 0.35 6.68 -15.52
CA ALA A 23 0.32 6.18 -14.14
C ALA A 23 -0.72 5.06 -13.93
N MET A 24 -1.92 5.18 -14.53
CA MET A 24 -2.95 4.16 -14.39
C MET A 24 -2.69 2.90 -15.23
N ASN A 25 -1.92 3.01 -16.31
CA ASN A 25 -1.45 1.85 -17.06
C ASN A 25 -0.34 1.11 -16.29
N LEU A 26 0.60 1.86 -15.70
CA LEU A 26 1.64 1.30 -14.84
C LEU A 26 1.03 0.61 -13.62
N ALA A 27 0.07 1.23 -12.94
CA ALA A 27 -0.61 0.62 -11.79
C ALA A 27 -1.25 -0.73 -12.13
N ALA A 28 -1.87 -0.86 -13.31
CA ALA A 28 -2.44 -2.14 -13.74
C ALA A 28 -1.35 -3.19 -14.03
N ALA A 29 -0.28 -2.78 -14.71
CA ALA A 29 0.86 -3.65 -15.00
C ALA A 29 1.59 -4.10 -13.73
N GLU A 30 1.71 -3.24 -12.73
CA GLU A 30 2.33 -3.55 -11.44
C GLU A 30 1.56 -4.64 -10.71
N TYR A 31 0.23 -4.55 -10.61
CA TYR A 31 -0.57 -5.59 -9.96
C TYR A 31 -0.43 -6.96 -10.66
N ASP A 32 -0.43 -6.96 -12.00
CA ASP A 32 -0.27 -8.20 -12.78
C ASP A 32 1.13 -8.82 -12.60
N ARG A 33 2.17 -7.98 -12.62
CA ARG A 33 3.55 -8.42 -12.38
C ARG A 33 3.77 -8.92 -10.96
N VAL A 34 3.17 -8.29 -9.96
CA VAL A 34 3.21 -8.77 -8.57
C VAL A 34 2.57 -10.15 -8.49
N ALA A 35 1.37 -10.34 -9.05
CA ALA A 35 0.72 -11.65 -9.04
C ALA A 35 1.61 -12.71 -9.73
N SER A 36 2.21 -12.37 -10.86
CA SER A 36 3.10 -13.28 -11.60
C SER A 36 4.41 -13.59 -10.87
N LEU A 37 4.98 -12.61 -10.14
CA LEU A 37 6.15 -12.82 -9.29
C LEU A 37 5.83 -13.79 -8.15
N LEU A 38 4.72 -13.55 -7.45
CA LEU A 38 4.31 -14.39 -6.31
C LEU A 38 4.02 -15.84 -6.75
N ASP A 39 3.44 -16.02 -7.93
CA ASP A 39 3.18 -17.34 -8.54
C ASP A 39 4.45 -18.13 -8.85
N ALA A 40 5.56 -17.43 -9.13
CA ALA A 40 6.85 -18.04 -9.44
C ALA A 40 7.68 -18.42 -8.19
N LEU A 41 7.24 -18.02 -6.98
CA LEU A 41 7.97 -18.31 -5.76
C LEU A 41 7.81 -19.78 -5.34
N THR A 42 8.94 -20.39 -4.96
CA THR A 42 8.93 -21.74 -4.37
C THR A 42 8.41 -21.71 -2.93
N PRO A 43 7.94 -22.86 -2.38
CA PRO A 43 7.51 -22.94 -0.98
C PRO A 43 8.56 -22.47 0.03
N SER A 44 9.85 -22.71 -0.23
CA SER A 44 10.93 -22.24 0.66
C SER A 44 11.17 -20.74 0.56
N GLN A 45 10.97 -20.14 -0.62
CA GLN A 45 11.09 -18.69 -0.80
C GLN A 45 9.97 -17.92 -0.09
N TRP A 46 8.76 -18.49 -0.02
CA TRP A 46 7.64 -17.92 0.73
C TRP A 46 7.92 -17.75 2.22
N ALA A 47 8.76 -18.62 2.80
CA ALA A 47 9.13 -18.62 4.22
C ALA A 47 10.40 -17.81 4.54
N LEU A 48 11.01 -17.16 3.55
CA LEU A 48 12.22 -16.36 3.78
C LEU A 48 11.90 -15.12 4.63
N PRO A 49 12.79 -14.74 5.56
CA PRO A 49 12.65 -13.49 6.32
C PRO A 49 12.81 -12.28 5.39
N THR A 50 12.26 -11.15 5.81
CA THR A 50 12.35 -9.87 5.09
C THR A 50 12.93 -8.77 5.99
N ASP A 51 13.21 -7.61 5.42
CA ASP A 51 13.60 -6.42 6.19
C ASP A 51 12.46 -5.86 7.06
N CYS A 52 11.22 -6.35 6.89
CA CYS A 52 10.11 -6.09 7.80
C CYS A 52 10.18 -7.09 8.96
N PRO A 53 10.66 -6.68 10.16
CA PRO A 53 10.93 -7.63 11.23
C PRO A 53 9.67 -8.40 11.64
N GLY A 54 9.81 -9.72 11.74
CA GLY A 54 8.71 -10.62 12.06
C GLY A 54 7.83 -11.03 10.88
N TRP A 55 8.08 -10.52 9.67
CA TRP A 55 7.35 -10.90 8.46
C TRP A 55 8.24 -11.66 7.48
N ASP A 56 7.78 -12.85 7.10
CA ASP A 56 8.28 -13.57 5.95
C ASP A 56 7.67 -13.01 4.65
N VAL A 57 8.14 -13.49 3.51
CA VAL A 57 7.62 -13.10 2.18
C VAL A 57 6.10 -13.32 2.10
N ARG A 58 5.59 -14.39 2.73
CA ARG A 58 4.16 -14.70 2.80
C ARG A 58 3.35 -13.63 3.53
N ALA A 59 3.84 -13.13 4.66
CA ALA A 59 3.22 -12.05 5.41
C ALA A 59 3.23 -10.75 4.57
N VAL A 60 4.35 -10.40 3.94
CA VAL A 60 4.44 -9.23 3.05
C VAL A 60 3.44 -9.33 1.90
N ALA A 61 3.30 -10.49 1.24
CA ALA A 61 2.29 -10.67 0.20
C ALA A 61 0.86 -10.56 0.74
N GLY A 62 0.60 -11.05 1.95
CA GLY A 62 -0.67 -10.84 2.65
C GLY A 62 -0.98 -9.36 2.88
N HIS A 63 0.03 -8.55 3.22
CA HIS A 63 -0.09 -7.09 3.31
C HIS A 63 -0.40 -6.46 1.94
N ILE A 64 0.36 -6.83 0.90
CA ILE A 64 0.15 -6.32 -0.48
C ILE A 64 -1.27 -6.62 -0.96
N LEU A 65 -1.76 -7.85 -0.73
CA LEU A 65 -3.13 -8.24 -1.03
C LEU A 65 -4.15 -7.44 -0.21
N GLY A 66 -3.90 -7.24 1.08
CA GLY A 66 -4.76 -6.43 1.95
C GLY A 66 -4.89 -4.98 1.47
N MET A 67 -3.79 -4.37 1.02
CA MET A 67 -3.81 -3.04 0.39
C MET A 67 -4.60 -3.03 -0.93
N ALA A 68 -4.40 -4.03 -1.79
CA ALA A 68 -5.17 -4.14 -3.03
C ALA A 68 -6.68 -4.28 -2.75
N GLN A 69 -7.06 -5.10 -1.77
CA GLN A 69 -8.46 -5.27 -1.32
C GLN A 69 -9.05 -3.96 -0.78
N MET A 70 -8.26 -3.22 0.02
CA MET A 70 -8.63 -1.91 0.55
C MET A 70 -8.96 -0.93 -0.58
N VAL A 71 -8.06 -0.80 -1.56
CA VAL A 71 -8.21 0.14 -2.69
C VAL A 71 -9.34 -0.29 -3.63
N ALA A 72 -9.56 -1.59 -3.81
CA ALA A 72 -10.58 -2.12 -4.70
C ALA A 72 -12.03 -1.91 -4.20
N SER A 73 -12.23 -1.61 -2.91
CA SER A 73 -13.56 -1.61 -2.28
C SER A 73 -13.70 -0.53 -1.21
N VAL A 74 -14.56 0.46 -1.44
CA VAL A 74 -14.84 1.53 -0.46
C VAL A 74 -15.30 0.99 0.91
N PRO A 75 -16.22 0.00 0.99
CA PRO A 75 -16.55 -0.59 2.28
C PRO A 75 -15.36 -1.24 2.99
N GLU A 76 -14.45 -1.87 2.24
CA GLU A 76 -13.24 -2.47 2.83
C GLU A 76 -12.26 -1.40 3.29
N MET A 77 -12.07 -0.35 2.51
CA MET A 77 -11.29 0.83 2.89
C MET A 77 -11.74 1.40 4.23
N VAL A 78 -13.05 1.61 4.40
CA VAL A 78 -13.61 2.11 5.66
C VAL A 78 -13.38 1.12 6.80
N ARG A 79 -13.61 -0.19 6.58
CA ARG A 79 -13.39 -1.22 7.62
C ARG A 79 -11.94 -1.25 8.09
N GLN A 80 -10.99 -1.26 7.17
CA GLN A 80 -9.57 -1.30 7.52
C GLN A 80 -9.12 -0.02 8.22
N GLN A 81 -9.58 1.15 7.76
CA GLN A 81 -9.27 2.43 8.41
C GLN A 81 -9.80 2.52 9.84
N VAL A 82 -11.05 2.11 10.07
CA VAL A 82 -11.65 2.10 11.41
C VAL A 82 -10.96 1.06 12.30
N GLY A 83 -10.69 -0.12 11.75
CA GLY A 83 -9.99 -1.20 12.46
C GLY A 83 -8.59 -0.78 12.90
N SER A 84 -7.80 -0.20 11.99
CA SER A 84 -6.44 0.25 12.26
C SER A 84 -6.40 1.37 13.29
N GLN A 85 -7.27 2.38 13.18
CA GLN A 85 -7.34 3.48 14.16
C GLN A 85 -7.69 2.97 15.57
N ARG A 86 -8.63 2.04 15.68
CA ARG A 86 -9.01 1.44 16.97
C ARG A 86 -7.86 0.63 17.56
N ALA A 87 -7.19 -0.19 16.75
CA ALA A 87 -6.05 -0.99 17.19
C ALA A 87 -4.86 -0.12 17.60
N ALA A 88 -4.53 0.90 16.81
CA ALA A 88 -3.49 1.88 17.10
C ALA A 88 -3.74 2.59 18.43
N LYS A 89 -4.97 3.10 18.63
CA LYS A 89 -5.37 3.76 19.89
C LYS A 89 -5.26 2.82 21.08
N LYS A 90 -5.71 1.56 20.94
CA LYS A 90 -5.67 0.56 22.03
C LYS A 90 -4.23 0.21 22.44
N ASN A 91 -3.32 0.13 21.46
CA ASN A 91 -1.97 -0.37 21.66
C ASN A 91 -0.91 0.72 21.77
N GLY A 92 -1.28 2.01 21.61
CA GLY A 92 -0.32 3.12 21.59
C GLY A 92 0.65 3.05 20.39
N ALA A 93 0.24 2.42 19.29
CA ALA A 93 1.07 2.20 18.11
C ALA A 93 0.72 3.18 16.97
N ALA A 94 1.61 3.31 15.98
CA ALA A 94 1.32 4.07 14.78
C ALA A 94 0.15 3.45 14.01
N THR A 95 -0.72 4.30 13.41
CA THR A 95 -1.87 3.82 12.65
C THR A 95 -1.45 3.00 11.42
N ILE A 96 -0.32 3.33 10.81
CA ILE A 96 0.22 2.59 9.68
C ILE A 96 0.62 1.16 10.08
N ASP A 97 1.33 0.98 11.19
CA ASP A 97 1.72 -0.35 11.69
C ASP A 97 0.49 -1.19 12.03
N ALA A 98 -0.52 -0.57 12.64
CA ALA A 98 -1.78 -1.23 12.95
C ALA A 98 -2.55 -1.64 11.68
N LEU A 99 -2.52 -0.81 10.63
CA LEU A 99 -3.17 -1.11 9.35
C LEU A 99 -2.49 -2.27 8.64
N THR A 100 -1.18 -2.23 8.51
CA THR A 100 -0.42 -3.25 7.79
C THR A 100 -0.46 -4.59 8.52
N ALA A 101 -0.36 -4.60 9.86
CA ALA A 101 -0.56 -5.81 10.67
C ALA A 101 -1.99 -6.39 10.56
N LEU A 102 -3.02 -5.53 10.49
CA LEU A 102 -4.40 -5.95 10.25
C LEU A 102 -4.52 -6.67 8.91
N GLN A 103 -3.86 -6.18 7.85
CA GLN A 103 -3.90 -6.79 6.52
C GLN A 103 -3.18 -8.14 6.47
N VAL A 104 -2.01 -8.26 7.13
CA VAL A 104 -1.33 -9.56 7.30
C VAL A 104 -2.24 -10.56 8.00
N THR A 105 -2.84 -10.15 9.13
CA THR A 105 -3.73 -11.00 9.94
C THR A 105 -4.98 -11.40 9.15
N LYS A 106 -5.62 -10.46 8.46
CA LYS A 106 -6.82 -10.69 7.64
C LYS A 106 -6.59 -11.80 6.61
N ASN A 107 -5.41 -11.82 6.00
CA ASN A 107 -5.08 -12.77 4.95
C ASN A 107 -4.34 -14.01 5.50
N ALA A 108 -4.12 -14.15 6.81
CA ALA A 108 -3.32 -15.22 7.43
C ALA A 108 -3.84 -16.64 7.17
N GLY A 109 -5.15 -16.80 6.97
CA GLY A 109 -5.77 -18.10 6.68
C GLY A 109 -5.63 -18.57 5.23
N LEU A 110 -5.19 -17.70 4.31
CA LEU A 110 -5.01 -18.06 2.90
C LEU A 110 -3.70 -18.82 2.68
N SER A 111 -3.76 -19.85 1.85
CA SER A 111 -2.59 -20.47 1.23
C SER A 111 -1.90 -19.51 0.26
N THR A 112 -0.66 -19.82 -0.12
CA THR A 112 0.12 -19.00 -1.07
C THR A 112 -0.54 -18.95 -2.45
N THR A 113 -1.11 -20.07 -2.92
CA THR A 113 -1.89 -20.14 -4.16
C THR A 113 -3.14 -19.26 -4.08
N GLU A 114 -3.89 -19.31 -2.98
CA GLU A 114 -5.07 -18.44 -2.81
C GLU A 114 -4.69 -16.96 -2.77
N ILE A 115 -3.54 -16.59 -2.20
CA ILE A 115 -3.04 -15.21 -2.24
C ILE A 115 -2.81 -14.75 -3.69
N VAL A 116 -2.18 -15.60 -4.51
CA VAL A 116 -1.92 -15.32 -5.94
C VAL A 116 -3.24 -15.17 -6.71
N GLU A 117 -4.16 -16.12 -6.56
CA GLU A 117 -5.48 -16.09 -7.20
C GLU A 117 -6.26 -14.83 -6.83
N GLN A 118 -6.31 -14.50 -5.53
CA GLN A 118 -6.98 -13.29 -5.06
C GLN A 118 -6.30 -12.03 -5.60
N MET A 119 -4.98 -12.00 -5.74
CA MET A 119 -4.30 -10.87 -6.36
C MET A 119 -4.69 -10.68 -7.82
N ARG A 120 -4.77 -11.77 -8.60
CA ARG A 120 -5.23 -11.70 -10.00
C ARG A 120 -6.67 -11.17 -10.11
N VAL A 121 -7.52 -11.47 -9.13
CA VAL A 121 -8.90 -10.99 -9.08
C VAL A 121 -9.00 -9.52 -8.63
N VAL A 122 -8.25 -9.13 -7.60
CA VAL A 122 -8.41 -7.83 -6.93
C VAL A 122 -7.56 -6.75 -7.60
N GLY A 123 -6.39 -7.06 -8.12
CA GLY A 123 -5.48 -6.11 -8.77
C GLY A 123 -6.15 -5.24 -9.85
N PRO A 124 -6.84 -5.82 -10.84
CA PRO A 124 -7.58 -5.04 -11.85
C PRO A 124 -8.69 -4.15 -11.27
N LYS A 125 -9.32 -4.59 -10.18
CA LYS A 125 -10.35 -3.80 -9.48
C LYS A 125 -9.73 -2.61 -8.74
N ALA A 126 -8.59 -2.81 -8.08
CA ALA A 126 -7.83 -1.76 -7.42
C ALA A 126 -7.34 -0.69 -8.42
N ALA A 127 -6.74 -1.10 -9.54
CA ALA A 127 -6.32 -0.18 -10.60
C ALA A 127 -7.52 0.60 -11.19
N ARG A 128 -8.65 -0.08 -11.42
CA ARG A 128 -9.88 0.57 -11.89
C ARG A 128 -10.43 1.56 -10.86
N SER A 129 -10.40 1.23 -9.58
CA SER A 129 -10.81 2.12 -8.49
C SER A 129 -9.99 3.41 -8.49
N ARG A 130 -8.65 3.29 -8.52
CA ARG A 130 -7.73 4.43 -8.66
C ARG A 130 -8.06 5.29 -9.89
N ARG A 131 -8.33 4.64 -11.03
CA ARG A 131 -8.74 5.32 -12.27
C ARG A 131 -10.10 6.02 -12.17
N ARG A 132 -10.98 5.66 -11.23
CA ARG A 132 -12.30 6.30 -11.08
C ARG A 132 -12.35 7.37 -10.01
N THR A 133 -11.29 7.55 -9.22
CA THR A 133 -11.22 8.60 -8.20
C THR A 133 -11.39 9.99 -8.82
N PRO A 134 -12.44 10.75 -8.43
CA PRO A 134 -12.69 12.10 -8.95
C PRO A 134 -11.52 13.06 -8.72
N GLY A 135 -11.34 14.02 -9.64
CA GLY A 135 -10.27 15.01 -9.56
C GLY A 135 -10.31 15.84 -8.28
N MET A 136 -11.50 16.23 -7.82
CA MET A 136 -11.68 16.96 -6.56
C MET A 136 -11.23 16.16 -5.33
N ILE A 137 -11.21 14.83 -5.37
CA ILE A 137 -10.72 14.00 -4.28
C ILE A 137 -9.21 13.83 -4.42
N ARG A 138 -8.74 13.42 -5.61
CA ARG A 138 -7.31 13.24 -5.88
C ARG A 138 -6.49 14.48 -5.57
N ASN A 139 -6.97 15.67 -5.89
CA ASN A 139 -6.19 16.90 -5.71
C ASN A 139 -6.19 17.41 -4.26
N ARG A 140 -6.89 16.75 -3.32
CA ARG A 140 -6.87 17.13 -1.91
C ARG A 140 -5.58 16.67 -1.26
N LYS A 141 -5.02 17.54 -0.42
CA LYS A 141 -3.93 17.24 0.50
C LYS A 141 -4.38 16.17 1.49
N ILE A 142 -3.57 15.13 1.67
CA ILE A 142 -3.75 14.14 2.73
C ILE A 142 -3.59 14.88 4.06
N PRO A 143 -4.53 14.74 5.01
CA PRO A 143 -4.54 15.51 6.26
C PRO A 143 -3.55 14.97 7.29
N GLU A 144 -2.41 14.45 6.82
CA GLU A 144 -1.35 13.84 7.63
C GLU A 144 -0.03 13.96 6.87
N ILE A 145 1.00 14.43 7.57
CA ILE A 145 2.36 14.46 7.04
C ILE A 145 2.92 13.04 6.99
N GLN A 146 3.59 12.68 5.90
CA GLN A 146 4.13 11.33 5.69
C GLN A 146 5.63 11.33 5.98
N ASP A 147 6.08 10.44 6.85
CA ASP A 147 7.50 10.16 7.04
C ASP A 147 7.99 9.27 5.89
N THR A 148 8.94 9.77 5.10
CA THR A 148 9.55 9.05 3.97
C THR A 148 10.98 8.57 4.30
N GLY A 149 11.34 8.54 5.58
CA GLY A 149 12.62 8.12 6.13
C GLY A 149 13.72 9.18 6.06
N SER A 150 13.81 9.93 4.95
CA SER A 150 14.79 11.02 4.80
C SER A 150 14.21 12.41 5.06
N VAL A 151 12.90 12.57 4.85
CA VAL A 151 12.14 13.80 5.09
C VAL A 151 10.69 13.51 5.40
N GLU A 152 10.08 14.44 6.13
CA GLU A 152 8.63 14.53 6.22
C GLU A 152 8.07 15.28 5.01
N GLU A 153 6.99 14.77 4.44
CA GLU A 153 6.41 15.33 3.21
C GLU A 153 4.90 15.37 3.27
N TRP A 154 4.31 16.38 2.63
CA TRP A 154 2.87 16.42 2.39
C TRP A 154 2.56 15.84 1.02
N TRP A 155 1.42 15.18 0.89
CA TRP A 155 1.02 14.48 -0.34
C TRP A 155 -0.43 14.79 -0.68
N THR A 156 -0.81 14.57 -1.94
CA THR A 156 -2.22 14.54 -2.33
C THR A 156 -2.71 13.11 -2.45
N PHE A 157 -4.03 12.88 -2.31
CA PHE A 157 -4.63 11.56 -2.53
C PHE A 157 -4.44 11.01 -3.95
N GLY A 158 -4.06 11.88 -4.88
CA GLY A 158 -3.89 11.56 -6.29
C GLY A 158 -2.48 11.18 -6.70
N TYR A 159 -1.49 11.35 -5.82
CA TYR A 159 -0.14 10.80 -5.99
C TYR A 159 -0.22 9.27 -6.02
#